data_AF-A0A6G2S0C6-F1
#
_entry.id   AF-A0A6G2S0C6-F1
#
_cell.length_a   1.000
_cell.length_b   1.000
_cell.length_c   1.000
_cell.angle_alpha   90.00
_cell.angle_beta   90.00
_cell.angle_gamma   90.00
#
_symmetry.space_group_name_H-M   'P 1'
#
loop_
_entity.id
_entity.type
_entity.pdbx_description
1 polymer ?
#
loop_
_entity_poly.entity_id
_entity_poly.type
_entity_poly.pdbx_seq_one_letter_code
_entity_poly.pdbx_strand_id
1 'polypeptide(L)'
;MDRSKEGAVDGAIAEQLPRDGAGSGSGSGSGPDSGSDFLQLRIAGVPVGGRADWLAGELRRAIADGRLPVGSRLPATRVLAAELRVSRGLVTEAYQRLREDGQVAGRGRGGTVVVAAPLTTGDGPTGVPALAGAPPATHTGATAPRGTPFAAPFAAPPRSDIFDALRATPARIDLTPGVPDLASFPRAAWLRAERAVLTALPSSAFGYGDPRGAPELRRAVVHWLARNRGIRADPADVLIVSGTAQALGLVTQVLRADGIDAIAVEDPGSLGARQHLHHWGAATPPVPVDEDGVRVDALRASGVRAALLTPAHQFPTGVVLDGARRRDLLRWARDTGGLIIEDDYDAEHRYDRPPVPALHSLLADHVCYAGSVSKLLAPALRVGWLLAPPRYREALADAKRFADLGNATLPQLVLARLMETGELERLTRQLRRRHRARRDAVIAAVRAHLPEAVVHGAAAGLHLTLTFPPAVPPDTELAATALARGVKLHPLSWHSQRPYGRPGLVLGYAARTPGELTEGVAILSDALHAASHPGTARPNDEPMAEDERSADTP
;
A
#
# COMPACT_ATOMS: atom_id res chain seq x y z
N MET A 1 50.47 12.30 35.87
CA MET A 1 51.05 12.27 37.23
C MET A 1 49.87 11.96 38.13
N ASP A 2 49.69 10.79 38.69
CA ASP A 2 50.66 10.00 39.45
C ASP A 2 50.49 8.50 39.17
N ARG A 3 51.52 7.76 39.52
CA ARG A 3 51.88 6.44 39.01
C ARG A 3 51.81 5.43 40.17
N SER A 4 51.40 4.22 39.80
CA SER A 4 52.02 2.96 40.23
C SER A 4 51.61 2.30 41.55
N LYS A 5 51.22 1.02 41.44
CA LYS A 5 51.97 -0.20 41.84
C LYS A 5 50.99 -1.26 42.37
N GLU A 6 51.18 -2.57 42.27
CA GLU A 6 51.99 -3.54 41.51
C GLU A 6 51.84 -4.88 42.26
N GLY A 7 51.96 -6.03 41.58
CA GLY A 7 52.49 -7.27 42.16
C GLY A 7 51.46 -8.37 42.49
N ALA A 8 51.29 -9.46 41.73
CA ALA A 8 52.23 -10.59 41.42
C ALA A 8 52.26 -11.65 42.56
N VAL A 9 52.46 -12.97 42.41
CA VAL A 9 52.70 -13.98 41.33
C VAL A 9 52.80 -15.35 42.07
N ASP A 10 52.79 -16.47 41.31
CA ASP A 10 53.29 -17.84 41.62
C ASP A 10 52.44 -18.79 42.49
N GLY A 11 52.38 -20.11 42.25
CA GLY A 11 53.03 -20.97 41.26
C GLY A 11 53.05 -22.45 41.72
N ALA A 12 53.01 -23.40 40.76
CA ALA A 12 53.66 -24.74 40.78
C ALA A 12 53.17 -25.84 41.80
N ILE A 13 53.28 -27.18 41.64
CA ILE A 13 53.79 -28.15 40.63
C ILE A 13 53.41 -29.60 41.10
N ALA A 14 53.21 -30.51 40.12
CA ALA A 14 53.48 -31.97 40.02
C ALA A 14 52.80 -33.11 40.84
N GLU A 15 52.61 -34.21 40.08
CA GLU A 15 53.06 -35.62 40.31
C GLU A 15 52.03 -36.77 40.47
N GLN A 16 51.69 -37.41 39.32
CA GLN A 16 51.90 -38.83 38.91
C GLN A 16 52.17 -39.91 40.00
N LEU A 17 51.58 -41.14 40.04
CA LEU A 17 51.45 -42.32 39.13
C LEU A 17 50.80 -43.49 39.97
N PRO A 18 50.66 -44.79 39.57
CA PRO A 18 50.34 -45.47 38.29
C PRO A 18 49.32 -46.67 38.36
N ARG A 19 48.86 -47.07 37.15
CA ARG A 19 48.63 -48.40 36.48
C ARG A 19 48.01 -49.65 37.15
N ASP A 20 47.09 -50.27 36.39
CA ASP A 20 47.16 -51.59 35.71
C ASP A 20 45.95 -51.71 34.73
N GLY A 21 45.91 -52.40 33.58
CA GLY A 21 46.82 -53.26 32.84
C GLY A 21 45.99 -54.09 31.82
N ALA A 22 46.53 -54.26 30.60
CA ALA A 22 46.23 -55.27 29.57
C ALA A 22 45.00 -55.16 28.63
N GLY A 23 45.27 -55.37 27.32
CA GLY A 23 44.30 -56.00 26.40
C GLY A 23 44.20 -55.49 24.96
N SER A 24 45.19 -55.83 24.12
CA SER A 24 45.10 -56.16 22.67
C SER A 24 44.09 -55.46 21.74
N GLY A 25 44.60 -54.86 20.66
CA GLY A 25 43.81 -54.45 19.50
C GLY A 25 43.47 -55.58 18.53
N SER A 26 42.46 -55.37 17.69
CA SER A 26 42.52 -55.50 16.22
C SER A 26 41.15 -55.26 15.57
N GLY A 27 41.13 -54.42 14.51
CA GLY A 27 40.16 -54.36 13.40
C GLY A 27 38.72 -53.94 13.72
N SER A 28 38.01 -53.10 12.97
CA SER A 28 38.17 -52.40 11.69
C SER A 28 36.95 -51.44 11.65
N GLY A 29 37.05 -50.12 11.50
CA GLY A 29 37.33 -49.45 10.23
C GLY A 29 36.06 -48.85 9.61
N SER A 30 35.76 -47.57 9.88
CA SER A 30 35.39 -46.52 8.90
C SER A 30 34.87 -45.24 9.60
N GLY A 31 35.54 -44.11 9.38
CA GLY A 31 35.02 -42.75 9.66
C GLY A 31 34.48 -42.10 8.37
N PRO A 32 34.28 -40.77 8.28
CA PRO A 32 34.19 -39.74 9.31
C PRO A 32 32.89 -38.92 9.17
N ASP A 33 31.85 -39.20 9.96
CA ASP A 33 30.65 -38.35 10.02
C ASP A 33 30.34 -38.02 11.48
N SER A 34 30.59 -36.78 11.90
CA SER A 34 30.20 -36.28 13.21
C SER A 34 28.70 -36.00 13.22
N GLY A 35 27.90 -37.05 13.45
CA GLY A 35 26.47 -36.98 13.65
C GLY A 35 26.09 -37.28 15.10
N SER A 36 25.06 -36.60 15.60
CA SER A 36 24.34 -37.05 16.79
C SER A 36 23.21 -37.99 16.36
N ASP A 37 23.05 -39.13 17.04
CA ASP A 37 21.89 -40.04 16.85
C ASP A 37 20.56 -39.33 17.20
N PHE A 38 20.63 -38.29 18.04
CA PHE A 38 19.51 -37.40 18.29
C PHE A 38 19.24 -36.51 17.06
N LEU A 39 18.11 -36.77 16.39
CA LEU A 39 17.63 -36.06 15.20
C LEU A 39 18.54 -36.11 13.96
N GLN A 40 19.53 -37.01 13.92
CA GLN A 40 20.47 -37.15 12.79
C GLN A 40 21.17 -35.82 12.43
N LEU A 41 21.50 -35.03 13.45
CA LEU A 41 22.06 -33.68 13.29
C LEU A 41 23.51 -33.76 12.79
N ARG A 42 23.81 -33.12 11.65
CA ARG A 42 25.14 -33.04 11.06
C ARG A 42 25.62 -31.59 10.99
N ILE A 43 26.66 -31.27 11.76
CA ILE A 43 27.17 -29.90 11.85
C ILE A 43 28.24 -29.56 10.79
N ALA A 44 28.68 -30.55 10.02
CA ALA A 44 29.65 -30.36 8.94
C ALA A 44 29.11 -29.37 7.90
N GLY A 45 29.91 -28.36 7.52
CA GLY A 45 29.55 -27.34 6.54
C GLY A 45 28.92 -26.06 7.09
N VAL A 46 28.60 -25.99 8.39
CA VAL A 46 28.02 -24.76 9.00
C VAL A 46 29.14 -23.80 9.46
N PRO A 47 29.15 -22.52 9.02
CA PRO A 47 30.13 -21.52 9.47
C PRO A 47 30.14 -21.35 10.99
N VAL A 48 31.32 -21.23 11.61
CA VAL A 48 31.49 -21.24 13.08
C VAL A 48 30.60 -20.20 13.80
N GLY A 49 30.40 -19.03 13.20
CA GLY A 49 29.54 -17.96 13.74
C GLY A 49 28.03 -18.20 13.64
N GLY A 50 27.56 -19.17 12.86
CA GLY A 50 26.13 -19.45 12.62
C GLY A 50 25.63 -20.78 13.18
N ARG A 51 26.48 -21.53 13.90
CA ARG A 51 26.14 -22.89 14.35
C ARG A 51 25.08 -22.95 15.45
N ALA A 52 25.00 -21.94 16.31
CA ALA A 52 23.94 -21.86 17.32
C ALA A 52 22.57 -21.57 16.68
N ASP A 53 22.52 -20.68 15.68
CA ASP A 53 21.31 -20.38 14.89
C ASP A 53 20.84 -21.61 14.10
N TRP A 54 21.79 -22.29 13.44
CA TRP A 54 21.50 -23.52 12.73
C TRP A 54 20.90 -24.57 13.66
N LEU A 55 21.54 -24.83 14.82
CA LEU A 55 21.06 -25.84 15.77
C LEU A 55 19.68 -25.48 16.33
N ALA A 56 19.43 -24.21 16.67
CA ALA A 56 18.11 -23.75 17.10
C ALA A 56 17.07 -23.93 15.98
N GLY A 57 17.43 -23.66 14.73
CA GLY A 57 16.57 -23.84 13.55
C GLY A 57 16.19 -25.31 13.29
N GLU A 58 17.13 -26.25 13.41
CA GLU A 58 16.87 -27.68 13.25
C GLU A 58 15.95 -28.22 14.36
N LEU A 59 16.21 -27.84 15.61
CA LEU A 59 15.37 -28.21 16.74
C LEU A 59 13.96 -27.64 16.61
N ARG A 60 13.83 -26.40 16.14
CA ARG A 60 12.52 -25.77 15.88
C ARG A 60 11.74 -26.49 14.79
N ARG A 61 12.38 -26.90 13.69
CA ARG A 61 11.74 -27.71 12.64
C ARG A 61 11.31 -29.08 13.17
N ALA A 62 12.14 -29.73 13.98
CA ALA A 62 11.78 -31.01 14.59
C ALA A 62 10.59 -30.88 15.55
N ILE A 63 10.45 -29.76 16.28
CA ILE A 63 9.28 -29.47 17.11
C ILE A 63 8.03 -29.21 16.25
N ALA A 64 8.15 -28.41 15.19
CA ALA A 64 7.04 -28.04 14.31
C ALA A 64 6.46 -29.25 13.54
N ASP A 65 7.32 -30.14 13.06
CA ASP A 65 6.92 -31.33 12.29
C ASP A 65 6.60 -32.54 13.19
N GLY A 66 6.53 -32.35 14.51
CA GLY A 66 6.12 -33.38 15.47
C GLY A 66 7.17 -34.44 15.83
N ARG A 67 8.39 -34.38 15.27
CA ARG A 67 9.50 -35.28 15.63
C ARG A 67 10.00 -35.08 17.06
N LEU A 68 9.82 -33.88 17.62
CA LEU A 68 9.97 -33.56 19.03
C LEU A 68 8.62 -33.08 19.59
N PRO A 69 7.73 -33.99 20.00
CA PRO A 69 6.40 -33.60 20.48
C PRO A 69 6.50 -32.82 21.80
N VAL A 70 5.46 -32.03 22.10
CA VAL A 70 5.33 -31.34 23.39
C VAL A 70 5.42 -32.37 24.53
N GLY A 71 6.21 -32.06 25.54
CA GLY A 71 6.54 -32.95 26.66
C GLY A 71 7.80 -33.78 26.44
N SER A 72 8.34 -33.87 25.22
CA SER A 72 9.62 -34.53 24.97
C SER A 72 10.77 -33.79 25.65
N ARG A 73 11.77 -34.55 26.08
CA ARG A 73 12.98 -34.02 26.71
C ARG A 73 14.06 -33.83 25.66
N LEU A 74 14.66 -32.65 25.66
CA LEU A 74 15.89 -32.43 24.94
C LEU A 74 17.07 -33.08 25.70
N PRO A 75 18.11 -33.58 25.00
CA PRO A 75 19.30 -34.10 25.64
C PRO A 75 19.96 -33.07 26.57
N ALA A 76 20.70 -33.53 27.56
CA ALA A 76 21.50 -32.62 28.37
C ALA A 76 22.52 -31.88 27.49
N THR A 77 22.73 -30.58 27.73
CA THR A 77 23.62 -29.74 26.88
C THR A 77 25.03 -30.32 26.72
N ARG A 78 25.52 -31.09 27.71
CA ARG A 78 26.83 -31.77 27.66
C ARG A 78 26.84 -32.98 26.74
N VAL A 79 25.74 -33.72 26.70
CA VAL A 79 25.57 -34.94 25.87
C VAL A 79 25.50 -34.54 24.40
N LEU A 80 24.60 -33.61 24.06
CA LEU A 80 24.45 -33.14 22.68
C LEU A 80 25.71 -32.43 22.17
N ALA A 81 26.44 -31.71 23.04
CA ALA A 81 27.70 -31.09 22.68
C ALA A 81 28.80 -32.12 22.37
N ALA A 82 28.85 -33.22 23.13
CA ALA A 82 29.81 -34.30 22.91
C ALA A 82 29.53 -35.05 21.61
N GLU A 83 28.26 -35.37 21.33
CA GLU A 83 27.83 -36.06 20.11
C GLU A 83 28.11 -35.21 18.85
N LEU A 84 27.81 -33.91 18.91
CA LEU A 84 28.08 -32.98 17.80
C LEU A 84 29.54 -32.49 17.73
N ARG A 85 30.39 -32.88 18.70
CA ARG A 85 31.78 -32.40 18.85
C ARG A 85 31.91 -30.87 18.84
N VAL A 86 31.02 -30.18 19.57
CA VAL A 86 30.98 -28.71 19.70
C VAL A 86 31.21 -28.24 21.13
N SER A 87 31.42 -26.94 21.30
CA SER A 87 31.46 -26.34 22.64
C SER A 87 30.09 -26.42 23.32
N ARG A 88 30.07 -26.67 24.64
CA ARG A 88 28.85 -26.67 25.44
C ARG A 88 28.10 -25.32 25.36
N GLY A 89 28.84 -24.21 25.25
CA GLY A 89 28.27 -22.86 25.14
C GLY A 89 27.36 -22.72 23.93
N LEU A 90 27.68 -23.37 22.80
CA LEU A 90 26.89 -23.33 21.57
C LEU A 90 25.52 -24.02 21.73
N VAL A 91 25.48 -25.19 22.36
CA VAL A 91 24.22 -25.90 22.64
C VAL A 91 23.39 -25.16 23.68
N THR A 92 24.06 -24.54 24.66
CA THR A 92 23.40 -23.72 25.68
C THR A 92 22.72 -22.51 25.04
N GLU A 93 23.41 -21.85 24.12
CA GLU A 93 22.88 -20.72 23.33
C GLU A 93 21.70 -21.12 22.45
N ALA A 94 21.78 -22.27 21.76
CA ALA A 94 20.67 -22.76 20.95
C ALA A 94 19.42 -23.07 21.80
N TYR A 95 19.59 -23.67 22.99
CA TYR A 95 18.47 -23.94 23.91
C TYR A 95 17.92 -22.66 24.53
N GLN A 96 18.78 -21.66 24.75
CA GLN A 96 18.36 -20.35 25.24
C GLN A 96 17.43 -19.65 24.24
N ARG A 97 17.75 -19.69 22.94
CA ARG A 97 16.91 -19.13 21.88
C ARG A 97 15.55 -19.82 21.77
N LEU A 98 15.51 -21.15 21.83
CA LEU A 98 14.24 -21.89 21.87
C LEU A 98 13.41 -21.54 23.11
N ARG A 99 14.06 -21.19 24.23
CA ARG A 99 13.40 -20.77 25.46
C ARG A 99 12.85 -19.35 25.35
N GLU A 100 13.58 -18.44 24.72
CA GLU A 100 13.13 -17.08 24.42
C GLU A 100 11.92 -17.09 23.46
N ASP A 101 11.90 -18.03 22.52
CA ASP A 101 10.77 -18.26 21.61
C ASP A 101 9.61 -19.03 22.26
N GLY A 102 9.71 -19.38 23.55
CA GLY A 102 8.67 -20.08 24.31
C GLY A 102 8.46 -21.55 23.90
N GLN A 103 9.36 -22.13 23.10
CA GLN A 103 9.24 -23.49 22.57
C GLN A 103 9.70 -24.55 23.57
N VAL A 104 10.65 -24.21 24.45
CA VAL A 104 11.17 -25.10 25.48
C VAL A 104 11.24 -24.42 26.85
N ALA A 105 11.10 -25.20 27.92
CA ALA A 105 11.27 -24.73 29.29
C ALA A 105 12.23 -25.61 30.08
N GLY A 106 13.02 -25.00 30.98
CA GLY A 106 13.86 -25.72 31.92
C GLY A 106 13.07 -26.12 33.18
N ARG A 107 13.11 -27.40 33.56
CA ARG A 107 12.49 -27.90 34.82
C ARG A 107 13.54 -28.26 35.87
N GLY A 108 14.47 -27.35 36.16
CA GLY A 108 15.51 -27.57 37.18
C GLY A 108 16.30 -28.88 36.96
N ARG A 109 16.31 -29.78 37.95
CA ARG A 109 16.96 -31.11 37.85
C ARG A 109 16.34 -32.04 36.78
N GLY A 110 15.19 -31.70 36.20
CA GLY A 110 14.46 -32.49 35.20
C GLY A 110 14.85 -32.25 33.74
N GLY A 111 15.82 -31.38 33.46
CA GLY A 111 16.27 -31.07 32.10
C GLY A 111 15.39 -30.07 31.34
N THR A 112 15.63 -29.94 30.04
CA THR A 112 14.88 -29.05 29.13
C THR A 112 13.79 -29.84 28.43
N VAL A 113 12.55 -29.37 28.50
CA VAL A 113 11.38 -30.01 27.87
C VAL A 113 10.75 -29.10 26.82
N VAL A 114 10.26 -29.69 25.73
CA VAL A 114 9.43 -28.98 24.76
C VAL A 114 8.09 -28.67 25.41
N VAL A 115 7.69 -27.40 25.44
CA VAL A 115 6.45 -26.94 26.10
C VAL A 115 5.43 -26.38 25.12
N ALA A 116 5.87 -25.96 23.94
CA ALA A 116 5.00 -25.49 22.88
C ALA A 116 5.57 -25.87 21.52
N ALA A 117 4.71 -26.35 20.63
CA ALA A 117 5.01 -26.46 19.21
C ALA A 117 4.39 -25.26 18.49
N PRO A 118 5.06 -24.66 17.49
CA PRO A 118 4.40 -23.74 16.58
C PRO A 118 3.18 -24.44 15.96
N LEU A 119 2.05 -23.76 15.89
CA LEU A 119 0.86 -24.30 15.20
C LEU A 119 1.21 -24.50 13.72
N THR A 120 1.50 -25.74 13.34
CA THR A 120 1.54 -26.15 11.95
C THR A 120 0.09 -26.40 11.53
N THR A 121 -0.48 -25.48 10.76
CA THR A 121 -1.70 -25.78 9.99
C THR A 121 -1.30 -26.73 8.87
N GLY A 122 -1.21 -28.01 9.20
CA GLY A 122 -1.10 -29.12 8.24
C GLY A 122 -2.43 -29.85 8.15
N ASP A 123 -2.90 -30.06 6.92
CA ASP A 123 -4.08 -30.86 6.60
C ASP A 123 -3.99 -32.26 7.25
N GLY A 124 -4.99 -32.60 8.07
CA GLY A 124 -5.15 -33.91 8.69
C GLY A 124 -6.63 -34.17 9.07
N PRO A 125 -7.13 -35.41 8.98
CA PRO A 125 -8.54 -35.71 8.75
C PRO A 125 -9.39 -35.68 10.02
N THR A 126 -10.60 -35.12 9.86
CA THR A 126 -11.88 -35.38 10.55
C THR A 126 -11.86 -35.81 12.02
N GLY A 127 -12.48 -34.97 12.86
CA GLY A 127 -13.30 -35.45 13.98
C GLY A 127 -13.20 -34.67 15.27
N VAL A 128 -13.95 -33.56 15.40
CA VAL A 128 -14.41 -33.05 16.72
C VAL A 128 -15.84 -32.51 16.55
N PRO A 129 -16.78 -32.77 17.48
CA PRO A 129 -18.22 -32.62 17.25
C PRO A 129 -18.68 -31.17 17.26
N ALA A 130 -19.65 -30.85 16.40
CA ALA A 130 -20.27 -29.53 16.28
C ALA A 130 -21.04 -29.14 17.56
N LEU A 131 -20.65 -28.03 18.18
CA LEU A 131 -21.54 -27.25 19.04
C LEU A 131 -22.47 -26.45 18.12
N ALA A 132 -23.74 -26.86 18.10
CA ALA A 132 -24.81 -26.23 17.37
C ALA A 132 -25.10 -24.81 17.88
N GLY A 133 -25.33 -23.87 16.95
CA GLY A 133 -26.11 -22.65 17.24
C GLY A 133 -25.62 -21.34 16.65
N ALA A 134 -25.59 -21.19 15.31
CA ALA A 134 -25.89 -19.95 14.58
C ALA A 134 -25.93 -20.25 13.07
N PRO A 135 -26.91 -19.74 12.29
CA PRO A 135 -26.93 -19.98 10.86
C PRO A 135 -25.87 -19.10 10.17
N PRO A 136 -24.90 -19.65 9.42
CA PRO A 136 -24.07 -18.84 8.56
C PRO A 136 -24.88 -18.47 7.32
N ALA A 137 -24.95 -17.16 7.05
CA ALA A 137 -25.34 -16.66 5.74
C ALA A 137 -24.53 -17.38 4.66
N THR A 138 -25.23 -17.88 3.65
CA THR A 138 -24.66 -18.54 2.48
C THR A 138 -23.81 -17.54 1.69
N HIS A 139 -22.55 -17.40 2.06
CA HIS A 139 -21.50 -16.97 1.15
C HIS A 139 -21.03 -18.22 0.41
N THR A 140 -21.42 -18.34 -0.85
CA THR A 140 -20.81 -19.27 -1.81
C THR A 140 -19.33 -18.89 -1.93
N GLY A 141 -18.50 -19.50 -1.09
CA GLY A 141 -17.05 -19.41 -1.15
C GLY A 141 -16.56 -20.17 -2.37
N ALA A 142 -16.33 -19.43 -3.45
CA ALA A 142 -15.40 -19.89 -4.48
C ALA A 142 -13.99 -19.85 -3.84
N THR A 143 -13.46 -21.03 -3.54
CA THR A 143 -12.05 -21.24 -3.22
C THR A 143 -11.19 -20.57 -4.29
N ALA A 144 -10.46 -19.52 -3.89
CA ALA A 144 -9.48 -18.88 -4.77
C ALA A 144 -8.38 -19.91 -5.08
N PRO A 145 -8.12 -20.24 -6.36
CA PRO A 145 -7.03 -21.13 -6.69
C PRO A 145 -5.71 -20.43 -6.37
N ARG A 146 -4.89 -21.06 -5.52
CA ARG A 146 -3.46 -20.76 -5.40
C ARG A 146 -2.81 -21.15 -6.71
N GLY A 147 -2.28 -20.18 -7.44
CA GLY A 147 -1.40 -20.39 -8.59
C GLY A 147 -2.08 -20.42 -9.95
N THR A 148 -2.37 -19.24 -10.50
CA THR A 148 -2.34 -18.99 -11.94
C THR A 148 -1.65 -17.65 -12.19
N PRO A 149 -0.81 -17.52 -13.23
CA PRO A 149 -0.28 -16.22 -13.62
C PRO A 149 -1.47 -15.32 -13.96
N PHE A 150 -1.46 -14.09 -13.41
CA PHE A 150 -2.46 -13.05 -13.61
C PHE A 150 -3.23 -13.23 -14.92
N ALA A 151 -4.47 -13.74 -14.85
CA ALA A 151 -5.41 -13.54 -15.94
C ALA A 151 -5.39 -12.04 -16.26
N ALA A 152 -5.18 -11.69 -17.52
CA ALA A 152 -4.93 -10.31 -17.95
C ALA A 152 -5.86 -9.35 -17.17
N PRO A 153 -5.35 -8.31 -16.50
CA PRO A 153 -6.11 -7.55 -15.50
C PRO A 153 -7.43 -6.97 -16.03
N PHE A 154 -7.59 -6.91 -17.36
CA PHE A 154 -8.74 -6.37 -18.06
C PHE A 154 -9.75 -7.42 -18.58
N ALA A 155 -9.51 -8.71 -18.38
CA ALA A 155 -10.34 -9.80 -18.93
C ALA A 155 -11.66 -10.02 -18.16
N ALA A 156 -11.79 -9.45 -16.96
CA ALA A 156 -12.98 -9.57 -16.12
C ALA A 156 -13.28 -8.23 -15.43
N PRO A 157 -14.51 -8.04 -14.93
CA PRO A 157 -14.83 -6.87 -14.12
C PRO A 157 -13.86 -6.73 -12.94
N PRO A 158 -13.42 -5.49 -12.63
CA PRO A 158 -12.40 -5.25 -11.61
C PRO A 158 -12.87 -5.72 -10.23
N ARG A 159 -12.09 -6.60 -9.60
CA ARG A 159 -12.29 -7.07 -8.22
C ARG A 159 -11.58 -6.15 -7.22
N SER A 160 -11.73 -6.42 -5.93
CA SER A 160 -11.17 -5.60 -4.85
C SER A 160 -9.63 -5.50 -4.87
N ASP A 161 -8.95 -6.48 -5.46
CA ASP A 161 -7.49 -6.58 -5.57
C ASP A 161 -6.94 -6.00 -6.89
N ILE A 162 -7.80 -5.48 -7.77
CA ILE A 162 -7.40 -5.10 -9.14
C ILE A 162 -6.24 -4.09 -9.18
N PHE A 163 -6.22 -3.12 -8.25
CA PHE A 163 -5.17 -2.12 -8.21
C PHE A 163 -3.83 -2.69 -7.77
N ASP A 164 -3.84 -3.70 -6.90
CA ASP A 164 -2.62 -4.39 -6.48
C ASP A 164 -2.12 -5.31 -7.59
N ALA A 165 -3.03 -6.03 -8.27
CA ALA A 165 -2.71 -6.81 -9.45
C ALA A 165 -2.09 -5.95 -10.57
N LEU A 166 -2.71 -4.80 -10.89
CA LEU A 166 -2.18 -3.89 -11.90
C LEU A 166 -0.86 -3.23 -11.48
N ARG A 167 -0.68 -2.94 -10.18
CA ARG A 167 0.60 -2.41 -9.66
C ARG A 167 1.71 -3.45 -9.77
N ALA A 168 1.42 -4.71 -9.47
CA ALA A 168 2.36 -5.83 -9.58
C ALA A 168 2.67 -6.21 -11.03
N THR A 169 1.77 -5.89 -11.97
CA THR A 169 1.97 -6.15 -13.40
C THR A 169 3.11 -5.27 -13.95
N PRO A 170 4.19 -5.88 -14.49
CA PRO A 170 5.27 -5.13 -15.11
C PRO A 170 4.82 -4.41 -16.38
N ALA A 171 5.37 -3.23 -16.62
CA ALA A 171 5.20 -2.48 -17.86
C ALA A 171 6.44 -1.59 -18.06
N ARG A 172 6.80 -1.32 -19.31
CA ARG A 172 7.88 -0.37 -19.65
C ARG A 172 7.49 1.04 -19.23
N ILE A 173 6.25 1.43 -19.52
CA ILE A 173 5.71 2.76 -19.21
C ILE A 173 4.43 2.58 -18.38
N ASP A 174 4.46 3.13 -17.17
CA ASP A 174 3.32 3.15 -16.26
C ASP A 174 2.63 4.52 -16.31
N LEU A 175 1.46 4.53 -16.97
CA LEU A 175 0.54 5.67 -17.09
C LEU A 175 -0.70 5.47 -16.20
N THR A 176 -0.66 4.61 -15.19
CA THR A 176 -1.80 4.48 -14.26
C THR A 176 -2.05 5.79 -13.50
N PRO A 177 -3.32 6.22 -13.35
CA PRO A 177 -3.63 7.43 -12.62
C PRO A 177 -3.34 7.28 -11.13
N GLY A 178 -3.07 8.41 -10.47
CA GLY A 178 -2.88 8.45 -9.03
C GLY A 178 -1.46 8.14 -8.55
N VAL A 179 -0.48 7.95 -9.43
CA VAL A 179 0.94 7.89 -9.04
C VAL A 179 1.52 9.31 -9.08
N PRO A 180 1.96 9.91 -7.95
CA PRO A 180 2.60 11.23 -7.97
C PRO A 180 4.06 11.14 -8.43
N ASP A 181 4.74 12.29 -8.54
CA ASP A 181 6.17 12.34 -8.80
C ASP A 181 7.00 11.97 -7.57
N LEU A 182 7.16 10.67 -7.34
CA LEU A 182 7.91 10.13 -6.21
C LEU A 182 9.40 10.49 -6.22
N ALA A 183 9.97 10.76 -7.41
CA ALA A 183 11.36 11.20 -7.54
C ALA A 183 11.57 12.62 -6.98
N SER A 184 10.50 13.42 -6.91
CA SER A 184 10.53 14.78 -6.36
C SER A 184 10.33 14.85 -4.84
N PHE A 185 10.25 13.72 -4.14
CA PHE A 185 10.13 13.71 -2.69
C PHE A 185 11.30 14.48 -2.03
N PRO A 186 11.04 15.42 -1.10
CA PRO A 186 12.05 16.35 -0.60
C PRO A 186 12.95 15.73 0.48
N ARG A 187 13.70 14.68 0.13
CA ARG A 187 14.50 13.84 1.07
C ARG A 187 15.36 14.66 2.03
N ALA A 188 16.09 15.66 1.51
CA ALA A 188 16.95 16.49 2.34
C ALA A 188 16.18 17.37 3.34
N ALA A 189 15.05 17.95 2.93
CA ALA A 189 14.20 18.73 3.84
C ALA A 189 13.53 17.83 4.88
N TRP A 190 13.07 16.65 4.47
CA TRP A 190 12.52 15.64 5.36
C TRP A 190 13.51 15.24 6.46
N LEU A 191 14.74 14.84 6.09
CA LEU A 191 15.78 14.45 7.06
C LEU A 191 16.14 15.57 8.03
N ARG A 192 16.19 16.82 7.56
CA ARG A 192 16.41 17.99 8.43
C ARG A 192 15.26 18.18 9.42
N ALA A 193 14.03 18.07 8.94
CA ALA A 193 12.84 18.22 9.77
C ALA A 193 12.74 17.10 10.82
N GLU A 194 12.99 15.85 10.42
CA GLU A 194 13.02 14.69 11.29
C GLU A 194 14.08 14.80 12.39
N ARG A 195 15.32 15.17 12.03
CA ARG A 195 16.37 15.43 13.02
C ARG A 195 15.93 16.48 14.03
N ALA A 196 15.38 17.59 13.57
CA ALA A 196 14.95 18.67 14.45
C ALA A 196 13.79 18.26 15.37
N VAL A 197 12.84 17.47 14.87
CA VAL A 197 11.75 16.91 15.69
C VAL A 197 12.33 16.02 16.77
N LEU A 198 13.17 15.04 16.41
CA LEU A 198 13.73 14.09 17.38
C LEU A 198 14.64 14.73 18.43
N THR A 199 15.34 15.82 18.08
CA THR A 199 16.15 16.58 19.05
C THR A 199 15.30 17.34 20.07
N ALA A 200 14.12 17.82 19.69
CA ALA A 200 13.29 18.68 20.53
C ALA A 200 12.17 17.92 21.28
N LEU A 201 11.85 16.69 20.87
CA LEU A 201 10.68 15.98 21.36
C LEU A 201 10.88 15.47 22.80
N PRO A 202 9.98 15.80 23.76
CA PRO A 202 10.08 15.27 25.12
C PRO A 202 9.74 13.77 25.14
N SER A 203 10.29 13.04 26.11
CA SER A 203 10.08 11.58 26.24
C SER A 203 8.59 11.19 26.34
N SER A 204 7.75 12.02 26.93
CA SER A 204 6.30 11.77 27.03
C SER A 204 5.57 11.75 25.68
N ALA A 205 6.09 12.45 24.68
CA ALA A 205 5.46 12.54 23.35
C ALA A 205 5.72 11.30 22.47
N PHE A 206 6.51 10.32 22.94
CA PHE A 206 6.62 9.00 22.30
C PHE A 206 5.50 8.03 22.69
N GLY A 207 4.63 8.40 23.64
CA GLY A 207 3.43 7.64 23.99
C GLY A 207 2.26 7.85 23.03
N TYR A 208 1.15 7.17 23.29
CA TYR A 208 -0.12 7.43 22.59
C TYR A 208 -0.65 8.83 22.92
N GLY A 209 -1.11 9.53 21.89
CA GLY A 209 -1.63 10.89 22.00
C GLY A 209 -3.14 10.98 21.77
N ASP A 210 -3.61 12.18 21.44
CA ASP A 210 -4.98 12.42 21.00
C ASP A 210 -5.26 11.62 19.71
N PRO A 211 -6.32 10.78 19.64
CA PRO A 211 -6.64 10.00 18.45
C PRO A 211 -6.93 10.87 17.23
N ARG A 212 -7.26 12.15 17.43
CA ARG A 212 -7.44 13.14 16.35
C ARG A 212 -6.14 13.51 15.64
N GLY A 213 -4.99 13.17 16.21
CA GLY A 213 -3.67 13.44 15.66
C GLY A 213 -2.94 14.60 16.35
N ALA A 214 -1.66 14.74 15.99
CA ALA A 214 -0.73 15.68 16.58
C ALA A 214 -1.26 17.13 16.50
N PRO A 215 -1.35 17.87 17.63
CA PRO A 215 -1.82 19.26 17.62
C PRO A 215 -1.06 20.17 16.64
N GLU A 216 0.25 19.94 16.48
CA GLU A 216 1.13 20.65 15.56
C GLU A 216 0.66 20.46 14.12
N LEU A 217 0.39 19.22 13.71
CA LEU A 217 -0.08 18.94 12.36
C LEU A 217 -1.48 19.51 12.14
N ARG A 218 -2.37 19.40 13.12
CA ARG A 218 -3.72 19.98 13.00
C ARG A 218 -3.67 21.49 12.79
N ARG A 219 -2.81 22.21 13.51
CA ARG A 219 -2.55 23.65 13.29
C ARG A 219 -1.95 23.92 11.91
N ALA A 220 -0.94 23.16 11.50
CA ALA A 220 -0.33 23.32 10.19
C ALA A 220 -1.33 23.10 9.04
N VAL A 221 -2.23 22.11 9.18
CA VAL A 221 -3.29 21.81 8.22
C VAL A 221 -4.28 22.96 8.10
N VAL A 222 -4.80 23.53 9.19
CA VAL A 222 -5.74 24.67 9.07
C VAL A 222 -5.08 25.89 8.41
N HIS A 223 -3.80 26.17 8.70
CA HIS A 223 -3.08 27.24 8.01
C HIS A 223 -2.91 26.95 6.50
N TRP A 224 -2.60 25.70 6.14
CA TRP A 224 -2.51 25.27 4.75
C TRP A 224 -3.84 25.41 4.02
N LEU A 225 -4.94 24.95 4.62
CA LEU A 225 -6.27 24.99 4.03
C LEU A 225 -6.80 26.42 3.90
N ALA A 226 -6.51 27.31 4.86
CA ALA A 226 -6.86 28.73 4.76
C ALA A 226 -6.20 29.40 3.54
N ARG A 227 -4.92 29.10 3.29
CA ARG A 227 -4.16 29.68 2.17
C ARG A 227 -4.53 29.08 0.81
N ASN A 228 -4.69 27.75 0.74
CA ASN A 228 -4.81 27.04 -0.55
C ASN A 228 -6.26 26.77 -0.96
N ARG A 229 -7.18 26.65 0.00
CA ARG A 229 -8.57 26.21 -0.24
C ARG A 229 -9.62 27.20 0.26
N GLY A 230 -9.20 28.27 0.94
CA GLY A 230 -10.10 29.28 1.51
C GLY A 230 -10.89 28.80 2.73
N ILE A 231 -10.47 27.70 3.36
CA ILE A 231 -11.18 27.12 4.50
C ILE A 231 -10.61 27.73 5.79
N ARG A 232 -11.47 28.38 6.57
CA ARG A 232 -11.17 28.75 7.96
C ARG A 232 -11.80 27.72 8.88
N ALA A 233 -10.98 27.05 9.68
CA ALA A 233 -11.41 26.01 10.61
C ALA A 233 -10.59 26.08 11.90
N ASP A 234 -11.15 25.57 12.99
CA ASP A 234 -10.43 25.38 14.25
C ASP A 234 -9.55 24.11 14.15
N PRO A 235 -8.28 24.11 14.61
CA PRO A 235 -7.48 22.88 14.73
C PRO A 235 -8.17 21.74 15.50
N ALA A 236 -9.13 22.04 16.38
CA ALA A 236 -9.96 21.05 17.08
C ALA A 236 -10.88 20.26 16.14
N ASP A 237 -11.20 20.82 14.96
CA ASP A 237 -12.11 20.24 13.97
C ASP A 237 -11.40 19.30 12.99
N VAL A 238 -10.06 19.28 13.03
CA VAL A 238 -9.23 18.45 12.17
C VAL A 238 -9.05 17.07 12.79
N LEU A 239 -9.41 16.03 12.02
CA LEU A 239 -9.09 14.64 12.33
C LEU A 239 -8.03 14.15 11.34
N ILE A 240 -6.82 13.87 11.81
CA ILE A 240 -5.75 13.27 10.99
C ILE A 240 -6.06 11.79 10.77
N VAL A 241 -5.91 11.33 9.53
CA VAL A 241 -6.22 9.96 9.10
C VAL A 241 -5.05 9.34 8.34
N SER A 242 -5.06 8.01 8.28
CA SER A 242 -4.15 7.15 7.52
C SER A 242 -4.44 7.18 6.01
N GLY A 243 -4.63 8.38 5.46
CA GLY A 243 -5.09 8.67 4.10
C GLY A 243 -6.60 8.48 3.88
N THR A 244 -7.08 8.83 2.68
CA THR A 244 -8.52 8.86 2.34
C THR A 244 -9.22 7.51 2.50
N ALA A 245 -8.54 6.38 2.31
CA ALA A 245 -9.10 5.05 2.54
C ALA A 245 -9.64 4.88 3.98
N GLN A 246 -8.87 5.32 4.99
CA GLN A 246 -9.33 5.29 6.37
C GLN A 246 -10.46 6.30 6.58
N ALA A 247 -10.35 7.50 6.03
CA ALA A 247 -11.42 8.51 6.12
C ALA A 247 -12.77 7.96 5.62
N LEU A 248 -12.79 7.35 4.44
CA LEU A 248 -14.01 6.75 3.89
C LEU A 248 -14.56 5.64 4.79
N GLY A 249 -13.69 4.81 5.38
CA GLY A 249 -14.11 3.78 6.32
C GLY A 249 -14.74 4.34 7.59
N LEU A 250 -14.10 5.32 8.21
CA LEU A 250 -14.60 5.97 9.43
C LEU A 250 -15.92 6.69 9.17
N VAL A 251 -15.99 7.48 8.09
CA VAL A 251 -17.21 8.20 7.72
C VAL A 251 -18.35 7.22 7.41
N THR A 252 -18.07 6.13 6.69
CA THR A 252 -19.10 5.12 6.40
C THR A 252 -19.62 4.46 7.67
N GLN A 253 -18.75 4.07 8.60
CA GLN A 253 -19.16 3.47 9.87
C GLN A 253 -20.05 4.42 10.68
N VAL A 254 -19.65 5.69 10.81
CA VAL A 254 -20.43 6.71 11.55
C VAL A 254 -21.78 6.96 10.88
N LEU A 255 -21.82 7.09 9.55
CA LEU A 255 -23.08 7.29 8.83
C LEU A 255 -24.03 6.10 8.96
N ARG A 256 -23.49 4.88 8.95
CA ARG A 256 -24.30 3.66 9.13
C ARG A 256 -24.86 3.55 10.55
N ALA A 257 -24.10 3.96 11.56
CA ALA A 257 -24.61 4.05 12.93
C ALA A 257 -25.79 5.03 13.05
N ASP A 258 -25.81 6.06 12.19
CA ASP A 258 -26.90 7.03 12.06
C ASP A 258 -28.02 6.58 11.07
N GLY A 259 -28.00 5.31 10.63
CA GLY A 259 -29.01 4.76 9.73
C GLY A 259 -28.89 5.19 8.26
N ILE A 260 -27.75 5.73 7.85
CA ILE A 260 -27.46 6.10 6.46
C ILE A 260 -26.65 4.98 5.81
N ASP A 261 -27.34 4.05 5.16
CA ASP A 261 -26.73 2.89 4.50
C ASP A 261 -26.34 3.13 3.02
N ALA A 262 -26.60 4.33 2.48
CA ALA A 262 -26.29 4.67 1.10
C ALA A 262 -25.58 6.03 0.97
N ILE A 263 -24.47 6.04 0.24
CA ILE A 263 -23.68 7.23 -0.08
C ILE A 263 -23.61 7.33 -1.60
N ALA A 264 -24.30 8.30 -2.19
CA ALA A 264 -24.22 8.52 -3.63
C ALA A 264 -22.79 8.83 -4.07
N VAL A 265 -22.41 8.37 -5.25
CA VAL A 265 -21.10 8.64 -5.84
C VAL A 265 -21.28 9.11 -7.28
N GLU A 266 -20.37 9.97 -7.73
CA GLU A 266 -20.27 10.36 -9.13
C GLU A 266 -20.11 9.14 -10.05
N ASP A 267 -20.73 9.19 -11.22
CA ASP A 267 -20.66 8.16 -12.25
C ASP A 267 -20.39 8.79 -13.63
N PRO A 268 -19.18 8.62 -14.20
CA PRO A 268 -18.06 7.84 -13.67
C PRO A 268 -17.41 8.48 -12.44
N GLY A 269 -16.79 7.65 -11.60
CA GLY A 269 -16.17 8.04 -10.32
C GLY A 269 -14.98 7.18 -9.91
N SER A 270 -14.42 7.46 -8.73
CA SER A 270 -13.30 6.67 -8.19
C SER A 270 -13.74 5.24 -7.83
N LEU A 271 -13.28 4.25 -8.61
CA LEU A 271 -13.51 2.84 -8.33
C LEU A 271 -12.96 2.45 -6.94
N GLY A 272 -11.78 2.94 -6.57
CA GLY A 272 -11.18 2.66 -5.26
C GLY A 272 -12.01 3.22 -4.11
N ALA A 273 -12.54 4.45 -4.25
CA ALA A 273 -13.43 5.01 -3.24
C ALA A 273 -14.71 4.17 -3.12
N ARG A 274 -15.32 3.80 -4.24
CA ARG A 274 -16.53 2.95 -4.28
C ARG A 274 -16.29 1.57 -3.65
N GLN A 275 -15.16 0.93 -3.94
CA GLN A 275 -14.77 -0.34 -3.31
C GLN A 275 -14.61 -0.19 -1.79
N HIS A 276 -14.03 0.90 -1.30
CA HIS A 276 -13.96 1.18 0.14
C HIS A 276 -15.35 1.36 0.76
N LEU A 277 -16.23 2.14 0.16
CA LEU A 277 -17.60 2.34 0.67
C LEU A 277 -18.37 1.00 0.74
N HIS A 278 -18.29 0.18 -0.31
CA HIS A 278 -18.91 -1.15 -0.31
C HIS A 278 -18.34 -2.09 0.75
N HIS A 279 -17.02 -2.08 0.94
CA HIS A 279 -16.37 -2.90 1.97
C HIS A 279 -16.91 -2.58 3.37
N TRP A 280 -17.22 -1.31 3.64
CA TRP A 280 -17.80 -0.86 4.90
C TRP A 280 -19.34 -0.94 4.95
N GLY A 281 -19.95 -1.55 3.95
CA GLY A 281 -21.37 -1.88 3.92
C GLY A 281 -22.29 -0.78 3.39
N ALA A 282 -21.75 0.28 2.77
CA ALA A 282 -22.58 1.29 2.11
C ALA A 282 -22.94 0.90 0.67
N ALA A 283 -24.20 1.10 0.29
CA ALA A 283 -24.61 1.16 -1.11
C ALA A 283 -24.08 2.45 -1.75
N THR A 284 -23.80 2.41 -3.06
CA THR A 284 -23.25 3.57 -3.80
C THR A 284 -24.09 3.96 -5.01
N PRO A 285 -25.30 4.51 -4.83
CA PRO A 285 -26.14 4.93 -5.95
C PRO A 285 -25.38 5.86 -6.90
N PRO A 286 -25.27 5.52 -8.20
CA PRO A 286 -24.54 6.33 -9.17
C PRO A 286 -25.31 7.61 -9.52
N VAL A 287 -24.61 8.74 -9.50
CA VAL A 287 -25.12 10.04 -9.95
C VAL A 287 -24.35 10.49 -11.19
N PRO A 288 -25.02 10.68 -12.33
CA PRO A 288 -24.35 11.07 -13.57
C PRO A 288 -23.56 12.38 -13.43
N VAL A 289 -22.47 12.47 -14.19
CA VAL A 289 -21.65 13.67 -14.35
C VAL A 289 -21.74 14.16 -15.80
N ASP A 290 -22.00 15.44 -15.99
CA ASP A 290 -21.98 16.11 -17.30
C ASP A 290 -20.87 17.18 -17.37
N GLU A 291 -20.85 18.01 -18.42
CA GLU A 291 -19.87 19.08 -18.63
C GLU A 291 -19.84 20.16 -17.53
N ASP A 292 -20.86 20.18 -16.68
CA ASP A 292 -21.09 21.10 -15.59
C ASP A 292 -20.78 20.46 -14.21
N GLY A 293 -20.51 19.16 -14.20
CA GLY A 293 -20.21 18.37 -13.00
C GLY A 293 -21.34 17.41 -12.61
N VAL A 294 -21.45 17.09 -11.33
CA VAL A 294 -22.45 16.14 -10.84
C VAL A 294 -23.88 16.66 -11.03
N ARG A 295 -24.78 15.81 -11.55
CA ARG A 295 -26.21 16.12 -11.75
C ARG A 295 -26.98 16.16 -10.43
N VAL A 296 -27.14 17.37 -9.87
CA VAL A 296 -27.81 17.57 -8.57
C VAL A 296 -29.31 17.20 -8.61
N ASP A 297 -29.96 17.35 -9.77
CA ASP A 297 -31.33 16.87 -9.99
C ASP A 297 -31.44 15.34 -9.82
N ALA A 298 -30.51 14.59 -10.42
CA ALA A 298 -30.42 13.15 -10.26
C ALA A 298 -30.04 12.74 -8.84
N LEU A 299 -29.15 13.49 -8.18
CA LEU A 299 -28.82 13.29 -6.76
C LEU A 299 -30.07 13.47 -5.89
N ARG A 300 -30.87 14.52 -6.12
CA ARG A 300 -32.11 14.75 -5.38
C ARG A 300 -33.13 13.63 -5.62
N ALA A 301 -33.27 13.18 -6.86
CA ALA A 301 -34.16 12.07 -7.22
C ALA A 301 -33.77 10.73 -6.59
N SER A 302 -32.48 10.54 -6.26
CA SER A 302 -32.00 9.30 -5.62
C SER A 302 -32.48 9.13 -4.17
N GLY A 303 -32.92 10.20 -3.50
CA GLY A 303 -33.41 10.18 -2.12
C GLY A 303 -32.34 9.94 -1.05
N VAL A 304 -31.06 9.82 -1.43
CA VAL A 304 -29.95 9.61 -0.49
C VAL A 304 -29.70 10.82 0.42
N ARG A 305 -29.09 10.56 1.57
CA ARG A 305 -28.74 11.58 2.58
C ARG A 305 -27.24 11.90 2.65
N ALA A 306 -26.42 11.22 1.85
CA ALA A 306 -24.98 11.48 1.76
C ALA A 306 -24.47 11.31 0.31
N ALA A 307 -23.49 12.10 -0.08
CA ALA A 307 -22.82 12.00 -1.38
C ALA A 307 -21.31 12.23 -1.28
N LEU A 308 -20.50 11.38 -1.92
CA LEU A 308 -19.05 11.55 -2.08
C LEU A 308 -18.74 12.14 -3.46
N LEU A 309 -18.11 13.31 -3.48
CA LEU A 309 -17.92 14.13 -4.68
C LEU A 309 -16.49 14.66 -4.80
N THR A 310 -16.07 14.97 -6.03
CA THR A 310 -14.74 15.53 -6.34
C THR A 310 -14.86 16.90 -7.06
N PRO A 311 -15.42 17.93 -6.40
CA PRO A 311 -15.92 19.14 -7.07
C PRO A 311 -14.82 20.04 -7.66
N ALA A 312 -13.61 19.97 -7.11
CA ALA A 312 -12.50 20.83 -7.53
C ALA A 312 -11.84 20.34 -8.81
N HIS A 313 -11.82 19.03 -9.04
CA HIS A 313 -11.31 18.36 -10.23
C HIS A 313 -11.86 16.94 -10.23
N GLN A 314 -12.89 16.71 -11.03
CA GLN A 314 -13.68 15.48 -10.95
C GLN A 314 -12.84 14.27 -11.36
N PHE A 315 -12.86 13.20 -10.59
CA PHE A 315 -12.18 11.97 -11.00
C PHE A 315 -13.17 10.99 -11.66
N PRO A 316 -12.95 10.53 -12.91
CA PRO A 316 -11.77 10.76 -13.75
C PRO A 316 -11.92 11.85 -14.82
N THR A 317 -13.11 12.41 -15.06
CA THR A 317 -13.35 13.28 -16.25
C THR A 317 -12.56 14.59 -16.20
N GLY A 318 -12.18 15.03 -15.01
CA GLY A 318 -11.51 16.29 -14.72
C GLY A 318 -12.41 17.52 -14.88
N VAL A 319 -13.73 17.33 -15.01
CA VAL A 319 -14.69 18.44 -15.01
C VAL A 319 -14.62 19.17 -13.67
N VAL A 320 -14.87 20.47 -13.69
CA VAL A 320 -14.89 21.31 -12.49
C VAL A 320 -16.35 21.65 -12.22
N LEU A 321 -16.82 21.43 -11.00
CA LEU A 321 -18.21 21.71 -10.65
C LEU A 321 -18.52 23.20 -10.88
N ASP A 322 -19.47 23.47 -11.77
CA ASP A 322 -19.80 24.82 -12.17
C ASP A 322 -20.44 25.64 -11.02
N GLY A 323 -20.53 26.96 -11.19
CA GLY A 323 -21.08 27.85 -10.16
C GLY A 323 -22.58 27.67 -9.87
N ALA A 324 -23.41 27.42 -10.87
CA ALA A 324 -24.83 27.09 -10.72
C ALA A 324 -25.02 25.72 -10.06
N ARG A 325 -24.33 24.68 -10.53
CA ARG A 325 -24.40 23.33 -9.94
C ARG A 325 -23.91 23.30 -8.51
N ARG A 326 -22.86 24.07 -8.21
CA ARG A 326 -22.41 24.29 -6.84
C ARG A 326 -23.50 24.90 -5.95
N ARG A 327 -24.23 25.92 -6.42
CA ARG A 327 -25.35 26.50 -5.65
C ARG A 327 -26.48 25.50 -5.45
N ASP A 328 -26.81 24.72 -6.48
CA ASP A 328 -27.83 23.66 -6.38
C ASP A 328 -27.45 22.59 -5.37
N LEU A 329 -26.19 22.15 -5.37
CA LEU A 329 -25.67 21.15 -4.45
C LEU A 329 -25.72 21.63 -3.00
N LEU A 330 -25.33 22.89 -2.75
CA LEU A 330 -25.44 23.50 -1.42
C LEU A 330 -26.90 23.64 -0.96
N ARG A 331 -27.83 23.96 -1.87
CA ARG A 331 -29.27 23.94 -1.58
C ARG A 331 -29.76 22.55 -1.24
N TRP A 332 -29.40 21.54 -2.04
CA TRP A 332 -29.73 20.14 -1.75
C TRP A 332 -29.29 19.73 -0.34
N ALA A 333 -28.05 20.04 0.04
CA ALA A 333 -27.53 19.71 1.36
C ALA A 333 -28.32 20.38 2.50
N ARG A 334 -28.72 21.64 2.33
CA ARG A 334 -29.56 22.36 3.30
C ARG A 334 -30.98 21.81 3.36
N ASP A 335 -31.66 21.69 2.22
CA ASP A 335 -33.07 21.28 2.11
C ASP A 335 -33.29 19.88 2.69
N THR A 336 -32.34 18.97 2.43
CA THR A 336 -32.45 17.57 2.83
C THR A 336 -31.76 17.28 4.15
N GLY A 337 -31.00 18.22 4.72
CA GLY A 337 -30.07 17.91 5.79
C GLY A 337 -29.00 16.87 5.37
N GLY A 338 -28.66 16.83 4.08
CA GLY A 338 -27.69 15.89 3.52
C GLY A 338 -26.25 16.23 3.87
N LEU A 339 -25.38 15.22 3.82
CA LEU A 339 -23.93 15.36 3.97
C LEU A 339 -23.23 15.26 2.61
N ILE A 340 -22.35 16.21 2.32
CA ILE A 340 -21.41 16.13 1.21
C ILE A 340 -20.06 15.69 1.78
N ILE A 341 -19.49 14.62 1.25
CA ILE A 341 -18.09 14.24 1.49
C ILE A 341 -17.30 14.78 0.30
N GLU A 342 -16.53 15.84 0.52
CA GLU A 342 -15.70 16.48 -0.51
C GLU A 342 -14.31 15.84 -0.49
N ASP A 343 -14.01 14.99 -1.46
CA ASP A 343 -12.66 14.41 -1.64
C ASP A 343 -11.80 15.32 -2.51
N ASP A 344 -10.88 16.04 -1.87
CA ASP A 344 -10.02 17.03 -2.50
C ASP A 344 -8.58 16.48 -2.61
N TYR A 345 -8.35 15.69 -3.67
CA TYR A 345 -7.15 14.87 -3.80
C TYR A 345 -6.01 15.51 -4.61
N ASP A 346 -6.28 16.52 -5.45
CA ASP A 346 -5.27 17.15 -6.31
C ASP A 346 -5.47 18.65 -6.60
N ALA A 347 -6.36 19.36 -5.90
CA ALA A 347 -6.70 20.75 -6.26
C ALA A 347 -5.54 21.74 -6.21
N GLU A 348 -4.43 21.42 -5.53
CA GLU A 348 -3.21 22.24 -5.56
C GLU A 348 -2.55 22.28 -6.95
N HIS A 349 -2.85 21.30 -7.82
CA HIS A 349 -2.27 21.15 -9.15
C HIS A 349 -3.11 21.83 -10.23
N ARG A 350 -3.32 23.14 -10.12
CA ARG A 350 -3.95 23.95 -11.18
C ARG A 350 -2.94 24.72 -12.01
N TYR A 351 -3.12 24.70 -13.33
CA TYR A 351 -2.13 25.25 -14.28
C TYR A 351 -2.58 26.58 -14.91
N ASP A 352 -3.84 26.66 -15.33
CA ASP A 352 -4.30 27.76 -16.19
C ASP A 352 -5.32 28.70 -15.51
N ARG A 353 -5.72 28.41 -14.26
CA ARG A 353 -6.71 29.20 -13.49
C ARG A 353 -6.39 29.22 -11.99
N PRO A 354 -6.88 30.23 -11.25
CA PRO A 354 -6.77 30.25 -9.79
C PRO A 354 -7.48 29.04 -9.15
N PRO A 355 -7.07 28.62 -7.94
CA PRO A 355 -7.72 27.55 -7.20
C PRO A 355 -9.22 27.80 -7.00
N VAL A 356 -10.04 26.78 -7.22
CA VAL A 356 -11.47 26.84 -6.92
C VAL A 356 -11.64 26.64 -5.42
N PRO A 357 -12.38 27.52 -4.71
CA PRO A 357 -12.64 27.35 -3.27
C PRO A 357 -13.30 26.01 -2.97
N ALA A 358 -12.99 25.41 -1.82
CA ALA A 358 -13.64 24.18 -1.37
C ALA A 358 -15.12 24.45 -1.01
N LEU A 359 -16.00 23.45 -1.17
CA LEU A 359 -17.40 23.54 -0.76
C LEU A 359 -17.53 23.78 0.75
N HIS A 360 -16.63 23.18 1.54
CA HIS A 360 -16.59 23.38 2.99
C HIS A 360 -16.48 24.86 3.39
N SER A 361 -15.82 25.70 2.60
CA SER A 361 -15.72 27.14 2.89
C SER A 361 -17.07 27.87 2.85
N LEU A 362 -18.09 27.28 2.23
CA LEU A 362 -19.42 27.86 2.03
C LEU A 362 -20.49 27.24 2.94
N LEU A 363 -20.30 26.00 3.40
CA LEU A 363 -21.30 25.26 4.18
C LEU A 363 -20.66 24.18 5.08
N ALA A 364 -19.84 24.60 6.04
CA ALA A 364 -19.10 23.70 6.93
C ALA A 364 -20.00 22.68 7.66
N ASP A 365 -21.23 23.05 8.02
CA ASP A 365 -22.16 22.16 8.72
C ASP A 365 -22.69 21.00 7.86
N HIS A 366 -22.50 21.03 6.54
CA HIS A 366 -22.97 19.96 5.65
C HIS A 366 -21.88 19.36 4.77
N VAL A 367 -20.62 19.79 4.95
CA VAL A 367 -19.52 19.29 4.13
C VAL A 367 -18.47 18.67 5.04
N CYS A 368 -18.23 17.37 4.87
CA CYS A 368 -17.04 16.70 5.40
C CYS A 368 -15.93 16.80 4.36
N TYR A 369 -14.94 17.65 4.60
CA TYR A 369 -13.82 17.83 3.68
C TYR A 369 -12.73 16.80 3.95
N ALA A 370 -12.27 16.10 2.90
CA ALA A 370 -11.15 15.17 2.96
C ALA A 370 -9.98 15.70 2.11
N GLY A 371 -8.78 15.74 2.69
CA GLY A 371 -7.55 16.09 2.00
C GLY A 371 -6.41 15.12 2.32
N SER A 372 -5.38 15.10 1.48
CA SER A 372 -4.22 14.22 1.71
C SER A 372 -2.94 14.75 1.07
N VAL A 373 -1.80 14.40 1.67
CA VAL A 373 -0.47 14.60 1.05
C VAL A 373 -0.08 13.47 0.09
N SER A 374 -0.96 12.49 -0.16
CA SER A 374 -0.65 11.34 -1.01
C SER A 374 -0.26 11.73 -2.43
N LYS A 375 -0.84 12.82 -2.98
CA LYS A 375 -0.52 13.33 -4.31
C LYS A 375 0.47 14.51 -4.29
N LEU A 376 0.74 15.08 -3.11
CA LEU A 376 1.68 16.19 -2.93
C LEU A 376 3.10 15.73 -2.57
N LEU A 377 3.22 14.63 -1.81
CA LEU A 377 4.48 14.11 -1.30
C LEU A 377 4.69 12.66 -1.71
N ALA A 378 4.03 11.73 -1.02
CA ALA A 378 4.14 10.31 -1.29
C ALA A 378 2.96 9.56 -0.64
N PRO A 379 2.34 8.58 -1.33
CA PRO A 379 1.33 7.72 -0.74
C PRO A 379 1.87 6.93 0.45
N ALA A 380 3.17 6.63 0.47
CA ALA A 380 3.88 5.90 1.52
C ALA A 380 3.78 6.55 2.91
N LEU A 381 3.53 7.85 2.99
CA LEU A 381 3.34 8.54 4.28
C LEU A 381 2.05 8.13 4.98
N ARG A 382 1.02 7.72 4.21
CA ARG A 382 -0.32 7.44 4.71
C ARG A 382 -0.84 8.57 5.62
N VAL A 383 -0.76 9.83 5.17
CA VAL A 383 -1.31 10.97 5.93
C VAL A 383 -2.37 11.70 5.11
N GLY A 384 -3.52 11.93 5.74
CA GLY A 384 -4.57 12.83 5.28
C GLY A 384 -5.31 13.43 6.46
N TRP A 385 -6.37 14.16 6.19
CA TRP A 385 -7.19 14.80 7.20
C TRP A 385 -8.65 14.90 6.78
N LEU A 386 -9.53 14.92 7.78
CA LEU A 386 -10.93 15.28 7.67
C LEU A 386 -11.20 16.58 8.42
N LEU A 387 -12.01 17.44 7.82
CA LEU A 387 -12.78 18.45 8.57
C LEU A 387 -14.21 17.94 8.65
N ALA A 388 -14.62 17.54 9.85
CA ALA A 388 -15.94 16.98 10.07
C ALA A 388 -16.93 18.07 10.50
N PRO A 389 -18.17 18.04 9.98
CA PRO A 389 -19.26 18.84 10.53
C PRO A 389 -19.42 18.57 12.04
N PRO A 390 -19.80 19.59 12.86
CA PRO A 390 -19.91 19.46 14.31
C PRO A 390 -20.62 18.19 14.79
N ARG A 391 -21.72 17.81 14.13
CA ARG A 391 -22.52 16.63 14.47
C ARG A 391 -21.81 15.28 14.36
N TYR A 392 -20.70 15.18 13.62
CA TYR A 392 -19.97 13.92 13.42
C TYR A 392 -18.60 13.88 14.11
N ARG A 393 -18.15 14.98 14.73
CA ARG A 393 -16.77 15.12 15.22
C ARG A 393 -16.40 14.06 16.26
N GLU A 394 -17.19 13.95 17.33
CA GLU A 394 -16.90 13.01 18.42
C GLU A 394 -17.05 11.56 17.94
N ALA A 395 -18.10 11.24 17.17
CA ALA A 395 -18.30 9.91 16.60
C ALA A 395 -17.13 9.48 15.70
N LEU A 396 -16.57 10.38 14.90
CA LEU A 396 -15.40 10.10 14.06
C LEU A 396 -14.11 9.97 14.89
N ALA A 397 -13.94 10.77 15.94
CA ALA A 397 -12.81 10.64 16.85
C ALA A 397 -12.86 9.30 17.61
N ASP A 398 -14.05 8.86 18.02
CA ASP A 398 -14.29 7.57 18.65
C ASP A 398 -14.03 6.42 17.69
N ALA A 399 -14.57 6.46 16.47
CA ALA A 399 -14.31 5.48 15.44
C ALA A 399 -12.80 5.40 15.13
N LYS A 400 -12.10 6.54 15.06
CA LYS A 400 -10.64 6.58 14.88
C LYS A 400 -9.90 5.90 16.02
N ARG A 401 -10.31 6.17 17.27
CA ARG A 401 -9.69 5.56 18.46
C ARG A 401 -9.73 4.04 18.38
N PHE A 402 -10.86 3.46 18.00
CA PHE A 402 -10.99 2.01 17.87
C PHE A 402 -10.38 1.45 16.59
N ALA A 403 -10.21 2.27 15.54
CA ALA A 403 -9.57 1.84 14.31
C ALA A 403 -8.04 1.70 14.45
N ASP A 404 -7.37 2.66 15.09
CA ASP A 404 -5.89 2.66 15.16
C ASP A 404 -5.27 3.44 16.34
N LEU A 405 -6.06 3.87 17.34
CA LEU A 405 -5.63 4.71 18.48
C LEU A 405 -5.09 6.11 18.14
N GLY A 406 -5.01 6.49 16.86
CA GLY A 406 -4.17 7.59 16.39
C GLY A 406 -2.97 7.05 15.62
N ASN A 407 -2.86 7.41 14.34
CA ASN A 407 -1.77 6.95 13.46
C ASN A 407 -0.44 7.61 13.86
N ALA A 408 0.69 7.07 13.38
CA ALA A 408 2.03 7.43 13.84
C ALA A 408 2.28 8.95 13.96
N THR A 409 2.63 9.40 15.17
CA THR A 409 2.84 10.81 15.51
C THR A 409 4.11 11.40 14.90
N LEU A 410 5.22 10.64 14.84
CA LEU A 410 6.50 11.16 14.34
C LEU A 410 6.41 11.67 12.88
N PRO A 411 5.86 10.92 11.90
CA PRO A 411 5.63 11.45 10.56
C PRO A 411 4.73 12.69 10.53
N GLN A 412 3.75 12.79 11.44
CA GLN A 412 2.88 13.96 11.53
C GLN A 412 3.65 15.21 11.95
N LEU A 413 4.54 15.10 12.95
CA LEU A 413 5.37 16.20 13.43
C LEU A 413 6.39 16.65 12.37
N VAL A 414 6.98 15.70 11.64
CA VAL A 414 7.88 16.03 10.52
C VAL A 414 7.13 16.77 9.43
N LEU A 415 5.94 16.29 9.06
CA LEU A 415 5.09 16.97 8.08
C LEU A 415 4.67 18.37 8.56
N ALA A 416 4.24 18.51 9.81
CA ALA A 416 3.88 19.80 10.40
C ALA A 416 5.02 20.80 10.26
N ARG A 417 6.25 20.40 10.57
CA ARG A 417 7.44 21.24 10.41
C ARG A 417 7.71 21.62 8.96
N LEU A 418 7.54 20.69 8.00
CA LEU A 418 7.69 21.02 6.57
C LEU A 418 6.65 22.04 6.08
N MET A 419 5.42 21.96 6.60
CA MET A 419 4.35 22.92 6.30
C MET A 419 4.61 24.28 6.95
N GLU A 420 5.04 24.31 8.21
CA GLU A 420 5.32 25.55 8.95
C GLU A 420 6.54 26.31 8.40
N THR A 421 7.55 25.58 7.92
CA THR A 421 8.75 26.17 7.31
C THR A 421 8.58 26.58 5.85
N GLY A 422 7.41 26.32 5.24
CA GLY A 422 7.15 26.67 3.84
C GLY A 422 7.79 25.72 2.82
N GLU A 423 8.35 24.60 3.25
CA GLU A 423 9.02 23.64 2.37
C GLU A 423 8.00 22.93 1.46
N LEU A 424 6.79 22.67 1.96
CA LEU A 424 5.72 22.08 1.15
C LEU A 424 5.27 23.04 0.04
N GLU A 425 5.08 24.32 0.34
CA GLU A 425 4.73 25.36 -0.63
C GLU A 425 5.81 25.53 -1.70
N ARG A 426 7.09 25.45 -1.31
CA ARG A 426 8.21 25.48 -2.25
C ARG A 426 8.16 24.30 -3.20
N LEU A 427 7.93 23.09 -2.68
CA LEU A 427 7.79 21.88 -3.49
C LEU A 427 6.59 21.97 -4.44
N THR A 428 5.40 22.35 -3.96
CA THR A 428 4.19 22.47 -4.80
C THR A 428 4.39 23.44 -5.95
N ARG A 429 5.06 24.58 -5.74
CA ARG A 429 5.39 25.53 -6.83
C ARG A 429 6.31 24.92 -7.89
N GLN A 430 7.26 24.06 -7.49
CA GLN A 430 8.13 23.34 -8.41
C GLN A 430 7.36 22.27 -9.19
N LEU A 431 6.55 21.47 -8.49
CA LEU A 431 5.74 20.41 -9.09
C LEU A 431 4.74 20.95 -10.11
N ARG A 432 4.05 22.05 -9.81
CA ARG A 432 3.09 22.68 -10.75
C ARG A 432 3.71 23.02 -12.11
N ARG A 433 4.93 23.55 -12.14
CA ARG A 433 5.65 23.85 -13.40
C ARG A 433 5.97 22.58 -14.18
N ARG A 434 6.48 21.55 -13.48
CA ARG A 434 6.89 20.29 -14.08
C ARG A 434 5.69 19.48 -14.60
N HIS A 435 4.60 19.44 -13.84
CA HIS A 435 3.38 18.73 -14.21
C HIS A 435 2.64 19.42 -15.36
N ARG A 436 2.67 20.75 -15.44
CA ARG A 436 2.19 21.47 -16.64
C ARG A 436 2.93 21.02 -17.90
N ALA A 437 4.27 21.01 -17.89
CA ALA A 437 5.06 20.58 -19.04
C ALA A 437 4.76 19.13 -19.46
N ARG A 438 4.54 18.23 -18.49
CA ARG A 438 4.15 16.83 -18.73
C ARG A 438 2.77 16.71 -19.34
N ARG A 439 1.78 17.42 -18.78
CA ARG A 439 0.43 17.49 -19.34
C ARG A 439 0.47 17.98 -20.79
N ASP A 440 1.19 19.07 -21.05
CA ASP A 440 1.28 19.66 -22.37
C ASP A 440 1.95 18.69 -23.37
N ALA A 441 2.94 17.90 -22.93
CA ALA A 441 3.53 16.84 -23.74
C ALA A 441 2.52 15.73 -24.09
N VAL A 442 1.70 15.26 -23.15
CA VAL A 442 0.64 14.28 -23.44
C VAL A 442 -0.37 14.85 -24.43
N ILE A 443 -0.82 16.10 -24.23
CA ILE A 443 -1.78 16.76 -25.13
C ILE A 443 -1.21 16.87 -26.55
N ALA A 444 0.05 17.27 -26.68
CA ALA A 444 0.72 17.37 -27.97
C ALA A 444 0.85 16.00 -28.65
N ALA A 445 1.24 14.97 -27.90
CA ALA A 445 1.36 13.61 -28.40
C ALA A 445 0.01 13.03 -28.84
N VAL A 446 -1.07 13.26 -28.06
CA VAL A 446 -2.42 12.81 -28.42
C VAL A 446 -2.87 13.48 -29.72
N ARG A 447 -2.65 14.79 -29.88
CA ARG A 447 -2.97 15.48 -31.14
C ARG A 447 -2.21 14.93 -32.35
N ALA A 448 -0.97 14.47 -32.14
CA ALA A 448 -0.13 13.95 -33.21
C ALA A 448 -0.46 12.49 -33.58
N HIS A 449 -0.76 11.64 -32.60
CA HIS A 449 -0.87 10.20 -32.78
C HIS A 449 -2.30 9.65 -32.68
N LEU A 450 -3.22 10.37 -32.05
CA LEU A 450 -4.60 9.95 -31.77
C LEU A 450 -5.58 11.10 -32.08
N PRO A 451 -5.64 11.62 -33.31
CA PRO A 451 -6.42 12.81 -33.65
C PRO A 451 -7.94 12.65 -33.43
N GLU A 452 -8.45 11.41 -33.40
CA GLU A 452 -9.83 11.07 -33.10
C GLU A 452 -10.16 11.06 -31.60
N ALA A 453 -9.15 11.09 -30.72
CA ALA A 453 -9.34 11.11 -29.28
C ALA A 453 -9.69 12.52 -28.78
N VAL A 454 -10.68 12.60 -27.89
CA VAL A 454 -11.01 13.84 -27.18
C VAL A 454 -10.33 13.82 -25.81
N VAL A 455 -9.56 14.88 -25.52
CA VAL A 455 -8.87 15.06 -24.23
C VAL A 455 -9.75 15.82 -23.24
N HIS A 456 -9.96 15.23 -22.06
CA HIS A 456 -10.69 15.81 -20.94
C HIS A 456 -9.77 16.06 -19.73
N GLY A 457 -10.19 16.94 -18.83
CA GLY A 457 -9.51 17.18 -17.55
C GLY A 457 -8.21 17.98 -17.62
N ALA A 458 -7.88 18.59 -18.77
CA ALA A 458 -6.61 19.28 -18.96
C ALA A 458 -6.40 20.48 -18.01
N ALA A 459 -7.44 21.05 -17.40
CA ALA A 459 -7.30 22.27 -16.60
C ALA A 459 -6.48 22.09 -15.30
N ALA A 460 -6.38 20.86 -14.78
CA ALA A 460 -5.80 20.61 -13.45
C ALA A 460 -5.30 19.16 -13.26
N GLY A 461 -4.82 18.88 -12.05
CA GLY A 461 -4.62 17.56 -11.50
C GLY A 461 -3.37 16.85 -11.95
N LEU A 462 -3.42 15.52 -11.95
CA LEU A 462 -2.28 14.64 -12.25
C LEU A 462 -2.59 13.59 -13.32
N HIS A 463 -3.79 13.65 -13.91
CA HIS A 463 -4.29 12.72 -14.92
C HIS A 463 -5.05 13.44 -16.03
N LEU A 464 -5.21 12.77 -17.17
CA LEU A 464 -6.11 13.15 -18.26
C LEU A 464 -7.03 11.97 -18.57
N THR A 465 -8.21 12.26 -19.10
CA THR A 465 -9.10 11.24 -19.64
C THR A 465 -9.19 11.41 -21.15
N LEU A 466 -9.01 10.32 -21.88
CA LEU A 466 -9.22 10.26 -23.33
C LEU A 466 -10.53 9.52 -23.58
N THR A 467 -11.40 10.07 -24.41
CA THR A 467 -12.57 9.34 -24.92
C THR A 467 -12.48 9.21 -26.43
N PHE A 468 -12.91 8.08 -26.94
CA PHE A 468 -12.87 7.77 -28.37
C PHE A 468 -14.27 7.65 -28.96
N PRO A 469 -14.41 7.71 -30.30
CA PRO A 469 -15.67 7.42 -30.96
C PRO A 469 -16.20 6.01 -30.63
N PRO A 470 -17.53 5.76 -30.65
CA PRO A 470 -18.10 4.46 -30.31
C PRO A 470 -17.66 3.29 -31.18
N ALA A 471 -17.09 3.55 -32.36
CA ALA A 471 -16.56 2.53 -33.26
C ALA A 471 -15.23 1.92 -32.79
N VAL A 472 -14.56 2.54 -31.82
CA VAL A 472 -13.34 2.02 -31.20
C VAL A 472 -13.69 0.81 -30.32
N PRO A 473 -12.83 -0.23 -30.27
CA PRO A 473 -13.03 -1.38 -29.40
C PRO A 473 -13.27 -1.00 -27.92
N PRO A 474 -13.85 -1.91 -27.11
CA PRO A 474 -13.98 -1.71 -25.68
C PRO A 474 -12.66 -1.26 -25.04
N ASP A 475 -12.74 -0.31 -24.12
CA ASP A 475 -11.54 0.29 -23.51
C ASP A 475 -10.69 -0.72 -22.71
N THR A 476 -11.30 -1.78 -22.19
CA THR A 476 -10.60 -2.91 -21.57
C THR A 476 -9.73 -3.68 -22.56
N GLU A 477 -10.17 -3.85 -23.81
CA GLU A 477 -9.39 -4.51 -24.87
C GLU A 477 -8.25 -3.61 -25.34
N LEU A 478 -8.52 -2.30 -25.46
CA LEU A 478 -7.48 -1.32 -25.76
C LEU A 478 -6.41 -1.28 -24.67
N ALA A 479 -6.80 -1.27 -23.39
CA ALA A 479 -5.89 -1.31 -22.25
C ALA A 479 -5.08 -2.62 -22.20
N ALA A 480 -5.70 -3.76 -22.54
CA ALA A 480 -5.00 -5.05 -22.64
C ALA A 480 -3.96 -5.05 -23.77
N THR A 481 -4.32 -4.50 -24.94
CA THR A 481 -3.41 -4.40 -26.09
C THR A 481 -2.25 -3.45 -25.81
N ALA A 482 -2.52 -2.33 -25.14
CA ALA A 482 -1.49 -1.40 -24.68
C ALA A 482 -0.52 -2.07 -23.69
N LEU A 483 -1.06 -2.82 -22.73
CA LEU A 483 -0.26 -3.54 -21.73
C LEU A 483 0.63 -4.60 -22.40
N ALA A 484 0.12 -5.36 -23.37
CA ALA A 484 0.90 -6.32 -24.15
C ALA A 484 2.07 -5.64 -24.90
N ARG A 485 1.95 -4.35 -25.21
CA ARG A 485 2.99 -3.50 -25.82
C ARG A 485 3.82 -2.72 -24.80
N GLY A 486 3.65 -2.98 -23.50
CA GLY A 486 4.46 -2.42 -22.42
C GLY A 486 3.94 -1.10 -21.84
N VAL A 487 2.71 -0.66 -22.15
CA VAL A 487 2.08 0.54 -21.56
C VAL A 487 0.89 0.15 -20.70
N LYS A 488 0.90 0.48 -19.41
CA LYS A 488 -0.25 0.22 -18.52
C LYS A 488 -0.97 1.49 -18.09
N LEU A 489 -2.29 1.41 -18.04
CA LEU A 489 -3.22 2.51 -17.73
C LEU A 489 -4.59 1.95 -17.32
N HIS A 490 -5.53 2.82 -16.96
CA HIS A 490 -6.89 2.40 -16.60
C HIS A 490 -7.87 2.58 -17.78
N PRO A 491 -8.73 1.59 -18.05
CA PRO A 491 -9.94 1.82 -18.85
C PRO A 491 -10.94 2.68 -18.06
N LEU A 492 -11.67 3.57 -18.75
CA LEU A 492 -12.67 4.44 -18.16
C LEU A 492 -13.89 3.65 -17.66
N SER A 493 -14.22 2.53 -18.30
CA SER A 493 -15.29 1.64 -17.89
C SER A 493 -15.13 1.10 -16.46
N TRP A 494 -13.90 0.92 -15.95
CA TRP A 494 -13.66 0.55 -14.55
C TRP A 494 -14.22 1.58 -13.56
N HIS A 495 -14.29 2.83 -14.00
CA HIS A 495 -14.73 3.96 -13.21
C HIS A 495 -16.24 4.20 -13.34
N SER A 496 -16.96 3.42 -14.14
CA SER A 496 -18.39 3.59 -14.38
C SER A 496 -19.22 2.45 -13.76
N GLN A 497 -20.39 2.78 -13.20
CA GLN A 497 -21.41 1.82 -12.78
C GLN A 497 -22.48 1.62 -13.87
N ARG A 498 -22.78 2.69 -14.63
CA ARG A 498 -23.65 2.64 -15.80
C ARG A 498 -22.81 2.68 -17.08
N PRO A 499 -23.33 2.18 -18.21
CA PRO A 499 -22.64 2.32 -19.49
C PRO A 499 -22.39 3.80 -19.82
N TYR A 500 -21.13 4.22 -19.91
CA TYR A 500 -20.74 5.60 -20.23
C TYR A 500 -21.02 5.97 -21.71
N GLY A 501 -21.28 4.97 -22.56
CA GLY A 501 -21.66 5.15 -23.97
C GLY A 501 -20.49 5.41 -24.92
N ARG A 502 -19.26 5.56 -24.42
CA ARG A 502 -18.03 5.69 -25.21
C ARG A 502 -16.85 5.00 -24.52
N PRO A 503 -15.95 4.33 -25.26
CA PRO A 503 -14.71 3.84 -24.70
C PRO A 503 -13.79 5.00 -24.32
N GLY A 504 -13.04 4.83 -23.24
CA GLY A 504 -12.07 5.83 -22.81
C GLY A 504 -10.95 5.27 -21.95
N LEU A 505 -9.87 6.04 -21.82
CA LEU A 505 -8.70 5.69 -21.03
C LEU A 505 -8.41 6.80 -20.03
N VAL A 506 -7.95 6.44 -18.83
CA VAL A 506 -7.50 7.39 -17.80
C VAL A 506 -5.99 7.25 -17.65
N LEU A 507 -5.26 8.34 -17.91
CA LEU A 507 -3.80 8.36 -17.98
C LEU A 507 -3.22 9.31 -16.93
N GLY A 508 -2.40 8.78 -16.03
CA GLY A 508 -1.58 9.57 -15.12
C GLY A 508 -0.34 10.11 -15.83
N TYR A 509 -0.03 11.40 -15.65
CA TYR A 509 1.16 12.02 -16.25
C TYR A 509 2.20 12.48 -15.22
N ALA A 510 1.86 12.45 -13.93
CA ALA A 510 2.72 13.03 -12.89
C ALA A 510 4.03 12.26 -12.67
N ALA A 511 4.06 10.95 -12.86
CA ALA A 511 5.22 10.12 -12.51
C ALA A 511 6.25 9.95 -13.63
N ARG A 512 5.98 10.41 -14.86
CA ARG A 512 6.77 10.10 -16.07
C ARG A 512 7.42 11.34 -16.69
N THR A 513 8.50 11.15 -17.43
CA THR A 513 9.14 12.23 -18.19
C THR A 513 8.31 12.58 -19.43
N PRO A 514 8.44 13.81 -19.99
CA PRO A 514 7.78 14.16 -21.25
C PRO A 514 8.08 13.18 -22.39
N GLY A 515 9.30 12.64 -22.47
CA GLY A 515 9.69 11.64 -23.47
C GLY A 515 8.92 10.32 -23.32
N GLU A 516 8.91 9.75 -22.10
CA GLU A 516 8.12 8.54 -21.80
C GLU A 516 6.62 8.76 -22.05
N LEU A 517 6.10 9.97 -21.79
CA LEU A 517 4.70 10.30 -22.03
C LEU A 517 4.35 10.32 -23.52
N THR A 518 5.20 10.94 -24.34
CA THR A 518 5.05 10.94 -25.80
C THR A 518 5.16 9.52 -26.37
N GLU A 519 6.15 8.76 -25.94
CA GLU A 519 6.34 7.36 -26.35
C GLU A 519 5.13 6.50 -25.96
N GLY A 520 4.65 6.66 -24.72
CA GLY A 520 3.46 5.96 -24.23
C GLY A 520 2.24 6.22 -25.12
N VAL A 521 1.99 7.46 -25.51
CA VAL A 521 0.87 7.81 -26.41
C VAL A 521 1.07 7.25 -27.82
N ALA A 522 2.29 7.23 -28.35
CA ALA A 522 2.57 6.61 -29.64
C ALA A 522 2.26 5.09 -29.63
N ILE A 523 2.64 4.38 -28.56
CA ILE A 523 2.29 2.97 -28.40
C ILE A 523 0.78 2.76 -28.27
N LEU A 524 0.05 3.70 -27.65
CA LEU A 524 -1.41 3.65 -27.60
C LEU A 524 -2.06 3.80 -28.98
N SER A 525 -1.49 4.65 -29.84
CA SER A 525 -1.89 4.71 -31.25
C SER A 525 -1.71 3.35 -31.92
N ASP A 526 -0.55 2.71 -31.78
CA ASP A 526 -0.33 1.40 -32.39
C ASP A 526 -1.25 0.31 -31.82
N ALA A 527 -1.54 0.37 -30.52
CA ALA A 527 -2.49 -0.53 -29.87
C ALA A 527 -3.91 -0.35 -30.41
N LEU A 528 -4.35 0.90 -30.62
CA LEU A 528 -5.64 1.22 -31.20
C LEU A 528 -5.77 0.72 -32.65
N HIS A 529 -4.73 0.91 -33.46
CA HIS A 529 -4.70 0.39 -34.84
C HIS A 529 -4.80 -1.14 -34.87
N ALA A 530 -4.05 -1.82 -34.00
CA ALA A 530 -4.06 -3.28 -33.90
C ALA A 530 -5.40 -3.84 -33.39
N ALA A 531 -5.99 -3.20 -32.37
CA ALA A 531 -7.29 -3.61 -31.83
C ALA A 531 -8.42 -3.40 -32.85
N SER A 532 -8.31 -2.38 -33.70
CA SER A 532 -9.28 -2.11 -34.78
C SER A 532 -9.12 -3.04 -35.99
N HIS A 533 -7.95 -3.66 -36.17
CA HIS A 533 -7.62 -4.56 -37.29
C HIS A 533 -6.89 -5.82 -36.79
N PRO A 534 -7.59 -6.76 -36.11
CA PRO A 534 -6.97 -7.92 -35.46
C PRO A 534 -6.30 -8.94 -36.42
N GLY A 535 -6.31 -8.70 -37.74
CA GLY A 535 -5.71 -9.57 -38.77
C GLY A 535 -4.42 -9.05 -39.41
N THR A 536 -3.93 -7.85 -39.07
CA THR A 536 -2.70 -7.28 -39.66
C THR A 536 -1.59 -7.16 -38.62
N ALA A 537 -1.15 -8.29 -38.06
CA ALA A 537 0.16 -8.31 -37.40
C ALA A 537 1.23 -8.12 -38.50
N ARG A 538 2.02 -7.04 -38.43
CA ARG A 538 3.23 -6.94 -39.26
C ARG A 538 4.15 -8.11 -38.88
N PRO A 539 4.71 -8.86 -39.84
CA PRO A 539 5.73 -9.87 -39.52
C PRO A 539 6.89 -9.16 -38.81
N ASN A 540 7.30 -9.70 -37.66
CA ASN A 540 8.51 -9.28 -36.98
C ASN A 540 9.70 -9.45 -37.91
N ASP A 541 10.63 -8.49 -37.87
CA ASP A 541 11.96 -8.60 -38.45
C ASP A 541 12.64 -9.88 -37.90
N GLU A 542 12.70 -10.92 -38.73
CA GLU A 542 13.66 -12.01 -38.54
C GLU A 542 15.06 -11.51 -38.92
N PRO A 543 16.11 -11.87 -38.17
CA PRO A 543 17.46 -11.47 -38.50
C PRO A 543 17.87 -12.15 -39.82
N MET A 544 18.29 -11.35 -40.80
CA MET A 544 18.86 -11.87 -42.04
C MET A 544 20.03 -12.80 -41.74
N ALA A 545 19.88 -14.07 -42.13
CA ALA A 545 21.00 -14.98 -42.29
C ALA A 545 21.88 -14.47 -43.44
N GLU A 546 23.16 -14.29 -43.17
CA GLU A 546 24.20 -14.04 -44.16
C GLU A 546 24.37 -15.28 -45.04
N ASP A 547 24.13 -15.12 -46.34
CA ASP A 547 24.37 -16.14 -47.36
C ASP A 547 25.71 -15.82 -48.04
N GLU A 548 26.73 -16.60 -47.69
CA GLU A 548 28.07 -16.57 -48.29
C GLU A 548 28.00 -17.01 -49.76
N ARG A 549 28.23 -16.07 -50.69
CA ARG A 549 28.45 -16.40 -52.10
C ARG A 549 29.85 -16.94 -52.31
N SER A 550 29.88 -18.25 -52.56
CA SER A 550 30.95 -18.98 -53.22
C SER A 550 31.35 -18.32 -54.55
N ALA A 551 32.63 -17.95 -54.68
CA ALA A 551 33.29 -17.71 -55.95
C ALA A 551 34.29 -18.84 -56.16
N ASP A 552 34.02 -19.73 -57.13
CA ASP A 552 35.06 -20.22 -58.02
C ASP A 552 34.46 -21.00 -59.20
N THR A 553 35.00 -20.72 -60.38
CA THR A 553 34.85 -21.48 -61.62
C THR A 553 36.09 -21.16 -62.45
N PRO A 554 36.66 -22.09 -63.23
CA PRO A 554 36.76 -23.54 -63.08
C PRO A 554 38.16 -24.03 -62.65
#